data_AF-A0A959ZH24-F1
#
_entry.id   AF-A0A959ZH24-F1
#
_cell.length_a   1.000
_cell.length_b   1.000
_cell.length_c   1.000
_cell.angle_alpha   90.00
_cell.angle_beta   90.00
_cell.angle_gamma   90.00
#
_symmetry.space_group_name_H-M   'P 1'
#
loop_
_entity.id
_entity.type
_entity.pdbx_description
1 polymer ?
#
loop_
_entity_poly.entity_id
_entity_poly.type
_entity_poly.pdbx_seq_one_letter_code
_entity_poly.pdbx_strand_id
1 'polypeptide(L)'
;MSEELPVEEVLTALEEYQQRTIDLYRENEGDPEACVKGLVLLHLGWTEEDPERAKMVSRYRGPVMAGPGKDRLTESNAGYFRQSKRWLEESAESGAMPSISFNILHALVFAPTQELCKHWLGGRLKRRPTEYATAMGDAAWAGILAAGAALEHESSAPAGPGRIK
;
A
#
# COMPACT_ATOMS: atom_id res chain seq x y z
N MET A 1 18.38 3.79 -29.44
CA MET A 1 17.10 4.52 -29.55
C MET A 1 16.65 4.80 -28.12
N SER A 2 16.55 6.07 -27.71
CA SER A 2 15.97 6.37 -26.39
C SER A 2 14.50 5.98 -26.48
N GLU A 3 14.09 4.96 -25.72
CA GLU A 3 12.69 4.58 -25.60
C GLU A 3 11.93 5.80 -25.06
N GLU A 4 10.88 6.23 -25.75
CA GLU A 4 10.04 7.34 -25.30
C GLU A 4 9.35 6.91 -24.00
N LEU A 5 9.34 7.79 -22.99
CA LEU A 5 8.73 7.46 -21.70
C LEU A 5 7.20 7.37 -21.86
N PRO A 6 6.55 6.28 -21.42
CA PRO A 6 5.09 6.14 -21.47
C PRO A 6 4.44 6.93 -20.33
N VAL A 7 4.51 8.26 -20.40
CA VAL A 7 4.13 9.16 -19.30
C VAL A 7 2.64 9.01 -18.98
N GLU A 8 1.77 9.19 -19.96
CA GLU A 8 0.32 9.17 -19.74
C GLU A 8 -0.16 7.80 -19.28
N GLU A 9 0.33 6.71 -19.86
CA GLU A 9 -0.06 5.35 -19.48
C GLU A 9 0.34 5.04 -18.04
N VAL A 10 1.52 5.49 -17.59
CA VAL A 10 1.97 5.33 -16.20
C VAL A 10 1.13 6.18 -15.26
N LEU A 11 0.83 7.43 -15.61
CA LEU A 11 0.04 8.33 -14.77
C LEU A 11 -1.38 7.79 -14.60
N THR A 12 -2.06 7.45 -15.68
CA THR A 12 -3.39 6.85 -15.66
C THR A 12 -3.42 5.56 -14.85
N ALA A 13 -2.42 4.69 -15.01
CA ALA A 13 -2.32 3.46 -14.23
C ALA A 13 -2.20 3.69 -12.71
N LEU A 14 -1.40 4.68 -12.31
CA LEU A 14 -1.23 5.02 -10.90
C LEU A 14 -2.48 5.68 -10.32
N GLU A 15 -3.13 6.57 -11.05
CA GLU A 15 -4.34 7.26 -10.61
C GLU A 15 -5.53 6.30 -10.48
N GLU A 16 -5.72 5.39 -11.44
CA GLU A 16 -6.75 4.33 -11.35
C GLU A 16 -6.50 3.41 -10.15
N TYR A 17 -5.25 3.02 -9.91
CA TYR A 17 -4.89 2.19 -8.75
C TYR A 17 -5.20 2.91 -7.43
N GLN A 18 -4.85 4.20 -7.33
CA GLN A 18 -5.19 5.02 -6.17
C GLN A 18 -6.70 5.14 -5.97
N GLN A 19 -7.46 5.34 -7.05
CA GLN A 19 -8.91 5.44 -6.98
C GLN A 19 -9.55 4.16 -6.47
N ARG A 20 -9.15 2.99 -7.00
CA ARG A 20 -9.61 1.68 -6.49
C ARG A 20 -9.28 1.47 -5.02
N THR A 21 -8.12 1.95 -4.58
CA THR A 21 -7.72 1.87 -3.16
C THR A 21 -8.63 2.76 -2.28
N ILE A 22 -8.95 3.97 -2.75
CA ILE A 22 -9.84 4.90 -2.05
C ILE A 22 -11.28 4.35 -2.00
N ASP A 23 -11.75 3.73 -3.08
CA ASP A 23 -13.07 3.12 -3.12
C ASP A 23 -13.15 1.94 -2.16
N LEU A 24 -12.10 1.13 -2.07
CA LEU A 24 -12.02 0.05 -1.08
C LEU A 24 -12.10 0.56 0.36
N TYR A 25 -11.47 1.69 0.69
CA TYR A 25 -11.61 2.32 2.01
C TYR A 25 -13.07 2.67 2.33
N ARG A 26 -13.83 3.16 1.34
CA ARG A 26 -15.25 3.54 1.49
C ARG A 26 -16.14 2.31 1.61
N GLU A 27 -15.90 1.30 0.79
CA GLU A 27 -16.69 0.06 0.75
C GLU A 27 -16.57 -0.74 2.06
N ASN A 28 -15.47 -0.56 2.80
CA ASN A 28 -15.19 -1.26 4.06
C ASN A 28 -15.18 -0.28 5.25
N GLU A 29 -15.97 0.78 5.19
CA GLU A 29 -16.15 1.69 6.33
C GLU A 29 -16.65 0.91 7.55
N GLY A 30 -15.94 1.01 8.67
CA GLY A 30 -16.24 0.27 9.90
C GLY A 30 -15.70 -1.18 9.94
N ASP A 31 -15.05 -1.67 8.88
CA ASP A 31 -14.39 -2.99 8.86
C ASP A 31 -12.93 -2.86 8.34
N PRO A 32 -12.00 -2.37 9.18
CA PRO A 32 -10.61 -2.21 8.78
C PRO A 32 -9.91 -3.55 8.51
N GLU A 33 -10.34 -4.66 9.12
CA GLU A 33 -9.78 -5.98 8.82
C GLU A 33 -10.11 -6.39 7.39
N ALA A 34 -11.38 -6.32 6.99
CA ALA A 34 -11.80 -6.61 5.62
C ALA A 34 -11.11 -5.67 4.63
N CYS A 35 -10.98 -4.39 4.98
CA CYS A 35 -10.26 -3.42 4.17
C CYS A 35 -8.79 -3.82 3.96
N VAL A 36 -8.05 -4.17 5.02
CA VAL A 36 -6.63 -4.58 4.93
C VAL A 36 -6.48 -5.82 4.06
N LYS A 37 -7.34 -6.83 4.22
CA LYS A 37 -7.35 -8.02 3.37
C LYS A 37 -7.68 -7.69 1.91
N GLY A 38 -8.61 -6.76 1.72
CA GLY A 38 -8.96 -6.21 0.41
C GLY A 38 -7.79 -5.50 -0.26
N LEU A 39 -6.96 -4.73 0.47
CA LEU A 39 -5.80 -4.03 -0.09
C LEU A 39 -4.77 -5.02 -0.65
N VAL A 40 -4.52 -6.11 0.08
CA VAL A 40 -3.66 -7.21 -0.38
C VAL A 40 -4.22 -7.82 -1.66
N LEU A 41 -5.49 -8.20 -1.65
CA LEU A 41 -6.14 -8.78 -2.83
C LEU A 41 -6.13 -7.82 -4.03
N LEU A 42 -6.40 -6.54 -3.80
CA LEU A 42 -6.42 -5.50 -4.83
C LEU A 42 -5.07 -5.38 -5.52
N HIS A 43 -3.96 -5.33 -4.77
CA HIS A 43 -2.63 -5.19 -5.37
C HIS A 43 -2.21 -6.44 -6.16
N LEU A 44 -2.48 -7.63 -5.62
CA LEU A 44 -2.21 -8.90 -6.30
C LEU A 44 -3.06 -9.01 -7.57
N GLY A 45 -4.36 -8.74 -7.45
CA GLY A 45 -5.34 -8.78 -8.54
C GLY A 45 -5.00 -7.79 -9.64
N TRP A 46 -4.74 -6.53 -9.30
CA TRP A 46 -4.35 -5.49 -10.26
C TRP A 46 -3.11 -5.89 -11.09
N THR A 47 -2.15 -6.58 -10.46
CA THR A 47 -0.95 -7.08 -11.16
C THR A 47 -1.29 -8.20 -12.14
N GLU A 48 -2.20 -9.08 -11.76
CA GLU A 48 -2.60 -10.21 -12.59
C GLU A 48 -3.57 -9.86 -13.71
N GLU A 49 -4.41 -8.85 -13.49
CA GLU A 49 -5.37 -8.32 -14.46
C GLU A 49 -4.65 -7.84 -15.73
N ASP A 50 -3.53 -7.12 -15.57
CA ASP A 50 -2.69 -6.67 -16.68
C ASP A 50 -1.20 -6.71 -16.31
N PRO A 51 -0.52 -7.85 -16.53
CA PRO A 51 0.89 -8.02 -16.17
C PRO A 51 1.84 -7.09 -16.94
N GLU A 52 1.50 -6.71 -18.17
CA GLU A 52 2.33 -5.82 -18.99
C GLU A 52 2.21 -4.38 -18.50
N ARG A 53 1.01 -3.91 -18.15
CA ARG A 53 0.81 -2.63 -17.47
C ARG A 53 1.52 -2.57 -16.12
N ALA A 54 1.47 -3.66 -15.34
CA ALA A 54 2.19 -3.73 -14.07
C ALA A 54 3.72 -3.64 -14.25
N LYS A 55 4.29 -4.34 -15.24
CA LYS A 55 5.71 -4.23 -15.61
C LYS A 55 6.07 -2.82 -16.07
N MET A 56 5.22 -2.20 -16.90
CA MET A 56 5.41 -0.82 -17.36
C MET A 56 5.47 0.15 -16.18
N VAL A 57 4.49 0.13 -15.27
CA VAL A 57 4.51 0.97 -14.07
C VAL A 57 5.76 0.71 -13.24
N SER A 58 6.11 -0.55 -12.99
CA SER A 58 7.32 -0.89 -12.22
C SER A 58 8.60 -0.37 -12.86
N ARG A 59 8.69 -0.33 -14.20
CA ARG A 59 9.88 0.11 -14.94
C ARG A 59 9.98 1.62 -15.04
N TYR A 60 8.86 2.30 -15.30
CA TYR A 60 8.86 3.71 -15.70
C TYR A 60 8.37 4.69 -14.64
N ARG A 61 7.77 4.24 -13.52
CA ARG A 61 7.30 5.13 -12.44
C ARG A 61 8.40 6.08 -11.94
N GLY A 62 9.61 5.57 -11.71
CA GLY A 62 10.74 6.37 -11.23
C GLY A 62 11.13 7.49 -12.19
N PRO A 63 11.47 7.17 -13.46
CA PRO A 63 11.75 8.17 -14.49
C PRO A 63 10.62 9.19 -14.72
N VAL A 64 9.37 8.73 -14.76
CA VAL A 64 8.20 9.61 -14.93
C VAL A 64 8.08 10.60 -13.76
N MET A 65 8.24 10.11 -12.53
CA MET A 65 8.21 10.94 -11.32
C MET A 65 9.39 11.90 -11.20
N ALA A 66 10.55 11.54 -11.74
CA ALA A 66 11.73 12.39 -11.78
C ALA A 66 11.71 13.45 -12.91
N GLY A 67 10.77 13.33 -13.86
CA GLY A 67 10.69 14.21 -15.03
C GLY A 67 9.26 14.68 -15.32
N PRO A 68 8.70 14.34 -16.49
CA PRO A 68 7.48 14.97 -17.01
C PRO A 68 6.21 14.72 -16.19
N GLY A 69 6.16 13.65 -15.39
CA GLY A 69 5.01 13.33 -14.55
C GLY A 69 5.11 13.87 -13.12
N LYS A 70 6.18 14.60 -12.77
CA LYS A 70 6.48 15.01 -11.39
C LYS A 70 5.32 15.76 -10.73
N ASP A 71 4.82 16.81 -11.37
CA ASP A 71 3.84 17.72 -10.75
C ASP A 71 2.49 17.02 -10.57
N ARG A 72 1.99 16.35 -11.63
CA ARG A 72 0.75 15.57 -11.58
C ARG A 72 0.81 14.45 -10.55
N LEU A 73 1.90 13.68 -10.47
CA LEU A 73 2.06 12.65 -9.43
C LEU A 73 2.18 13.25 -8.03
N THR A 74 2.80 14.42 -7.88
CA THR A 74 2.90 15.06 -6.56
C THR A 74 1.51 15.45 -6.05
N GLU A 75 0.68 16.05 -6.91
CA GLU A 75 -0.70 16.41 -6.60
C GLU A 75 -1.57 15.17 -6.31
N SER A 76 -1.55 14.18 -7.21
CA SER A 76 -2.27 12.92 -7.08
C SER A 76 -1.88 12.18 -5.79
N ASN A 77 -0.57 12.02 -5.51
CA ASN A 77 -0.09 11.39 -4.28
C ASN A 77 -0.55 12.17 -3.04
N ALA A 78 -0.52 13.51 -3.07
CA ALA A 78 -0.99 14.30 -1.94
C ALA A 78 -2.47 14.03 -1.64
N GLY A 79 -3.32 13.90 -2.68
CA GLY A 79 -4.72 13.48 -2.54
C GLY A 79 -4.86 12.09 -1.93
N TYR A 80 -4.15 11.11 -2.50
CA TYR A 80 -4.15 9.73 -2.03
C TYR A 80 -3.70 9.58 -0.57
N PHE A 81 -2.62 10.27 -0.18
CA PHE A 81 -2.12 10.24 1.20
C PHE A 81 -3.07 10.91 2.19
N ARG A 82 -3.75 12.01 1.80
CA ARG A 82 -4.78 12.62 2.66
C ARG A 82 -5.91 11.63 2.94
N GLN A 83 -6.43 10.96 1.90
CA GLN A 83 -7.49 9.96 2.06
C GLN A 83 -7.04 8.75 2.89
N SER A 84 -5.82 8.26 2.66
CA SER A 84 -5.28 7.11 3.40
C SER A 84 -5.06 7.43 4.88
N LYS A 85 -4.58 8.64 5.21
CA LYS A 85 -4.43 9.08 6.61
C LYS A 85 -5.77 9.20 7.30
N ARG A 86 -6.75 9.81 6.63
CA ARG A 86 -8.10 9.93 7.15
C ARG A 86 -8.71 8.56 7.49
N TRP A 87 -8.62 7.60 6.57
CA TRP A 87 -9.11 6.24 6.83
C TRP A 87 -8.40 5.57 8.01
N LEU A 88 -7.08 5.73 8.14
CA LEU A 88 -6.31 5.23 9.29
C LEU A 88 -6.77 5.87 10.61
N GLU A 89 -6.97 7.18 10.63
CA GLU A 89 -7.46 7.94 11.79
C GLU A 89 -8.85 7.48 12.21
N GLU A 90 -9.81 7.44 11.28
CA GLU A 90 -11.20 7.00 11.52
C GLU A 90 -11.24 5.53 12.01
N SER A 91 -10.41 4.66 11.43
CA SER A 91 -10.30 3.26 11.85
C SER A 91 -9.73 3.14 13.27
N ALA A 92 -8.78 3.99 13.64
CA ALA A 92 -8.21 4.02 14.98
C ALA A 92 -9.21 4.57 16.02
N GLU A 93 -9.91 5.66 15.70
CA GLU A 93 -10.92 6.27 16.57
C GLU A 93 -12.11 5.33 16.84
N SER A 94 -12.45 4.45 15.89
CA SER A 94 -13.47 3.43 16.08
C SER A 94 -13.09 2.33 17.09
N GLY A 95 -11.80 2.20 17.40
CA GLY A 95 -11.25 1.10 18.21
C GLY A 95 -11.14 -0.25 17.49
N ALA A 96 -11.52 -0.33 16.21
CA ALA A 96 -11.46 -1.56 15.42
C ALA A 96 -10.05 -1.87 14.88
N MET A 97 -9.15 -0.89 14.86
CA MET A 97 -7.76 -1.04 14.45
C MET A 97 -6.87 -0.18 15.36
N PRO A 98 -5.65 -0.61 15.74
CA PRO A 98 -4.76 0.23 16.50
C PRO A 98 -4.27 1.43 15.68
N SER A 99 -3.86 2.50 16.38
CA SER A 99 -3.25 3.66 15.74
C SER A 99 -1.85 3.31 15.20
N ILE A 100 -1.72 3.28 13.87
CA ILE A 100 -0.46 3.03 13.18
C ILE A 100 -0.19 4.10 12.12
N SER A 101 1.09 4.34 11.83
CA SER A 101 1.46 5.22 10.72
C SER A 101 1.23 4.54 9.37
N PHE A 102 1.01 5.35 8.32
CA PHE A 102 0.95 4.84 6.95
C PHE A 102 2.22 4.07 6.53
N ASN A 103 3.39 4.40 7.12
CA ASN A 103 4.62 3.67 6.84
C ASN A 103 4.56 2.23 7.35
N ILE A 104 3.95 2.00 8.52
CA ILE A 104 3.74 0.64 9.06
C ILE A 104 2.73 -0.11 8.21
N LEU A 105 1.60 0.53 7.87
CA LEU A 105 0.62 -0.05 6.94
C LEU A 105 1.32 -0.48 5.63
N HIS A 106 2.12 0.40 5.03
CA HIS A 106 2.80 0.11 3.78
C HIS A 106 3.83 -1.03 3.92
N ALA A 107 4.61 -1.06 5.00
CA ALA A 107 5.60 -2.10 5.23
C ALA A 107 4.96 -3.48 5.44
N LEU A 108 3.76 -3.55 6.03
CA LEU A 108 3.08 -4.81 6.32
C LEU A 108 2.15 -5.28 5.20
N VAL A 109 1.48 -4.34 4.52
CA VAL A 109 0.48 -4.64 3.47
C VAL A 109 1.12 -4.62 2.09
N PHE A 110 1.74 -3.50 1.70
CA PHE A 110 2.14 -3.30 0.31
C PHE A 110 3.50 -3.90 -0.02
N ALA A 111 4.51 -3.78 0.85
CA ALA A 111 5.85 -4.25 0.54
C ALA A 111 5.94 -5.77 0.28
N PRO A 112 5.34 -6.66 1.10
CA PRO A 112 5.35 -8.10 0.83
C PRO A 112 4.59 -8.47 -0.44
N THR A 113 3.48 -7.78 -0.69
CA THR A 113 2.62 -7.98 -1.86
C THR A 113 3.31 -7.56 -3.15
N GLN A 114 4.01 -6.42 -3.14
CA GLN A 114 4.88 -5.98 -4.24
C GLN A 114 5.99 -6.98 -4.53
N GLU A 115 6.60 -7.59 -3.50
CA GLU A 115 7.67 -8.56 -3.70
C GLU A 115 7.17 -9.86 -4.35
N LEU A 116 6.00 -10.37 -3.92
CA LEU A 116 5.33 -11.49 -4.59
C LEU A 116 5.04 -11.19 -6.06
N CYS A 117 4.48 -10.01 -6.35
CA CYS A 117 4.22 -9.56 -7.71
C CYS A 117 5.51 -9.49 -8.54
N LYS A 118 6.61 -8.95 -7.99
CA LYS A 118 7.91 -8.93 -8.68
C LYS A 118 8.48 -10.32 -8.96
N HIS A 119 8.30 -11.27 -8.04
CA HIS A 119 8.70 -12.66 -8.28
C HIS A 119 7.87 -13.30 -9.38
N TRP A 120 6.57 -13.07 -9.40
CA TRP A 120 5.67 -13.60 -10.42
C TRP A 120 5.90 -12.99 -11.80
N LEU A 121 5.96 -11.66 -11.92
CA LEU A 121 6.24 -10.96 -13.18
C LEU A 121 7.61 -11.35 -13.77
N GLY A 122 8.57 -11.71 -12.90
CA GLY A 122 9.89 -12.21 -13.28
C GLY A 122 9.95 -13.73 -13.53
N GLY A 123 8.83 -14.45 -13.52
CA GLY A 123 8.77 -15.90 -13.76
C GLY A 123 9.36 -16.77 -12.65
N ARG A 124 9.67 -16.20 -11.48
CA ARG A 124 10.24 -16.90 -10.31
C ARG A 124 9.17 -17.54 -9.42
N LEU A 125 7.92 -17.12 -9.56
CA LEU A 125 6.77 -17.69 -8.86
C LEU A 125 5.85 -18.38 -9.87
N LYS A 126 5.55 -19.67 -9.66
CA LYS A 126 4.68 -20.46 -10.55
C LYS A 126 3.19 -20.23 -10.32
N ARG A 127 2.80 -20.05 -9.05
CA ARG A 127 1.40 -19.82 -8.65
C ARG A 127 1.03 -18.36 -8.90
N ARG A 128 -0.25 -18.10 -9.15
CA ARG A 128 -0.78 -16.74 -9.28
C ARG A 128 -0.67 -16.02 -7.92
N PRO A 129 -0.16 -14.78 -7.86
CA PRO A 129 -0.08 -13.97 -6.63
C PRO A 129 -1.36 -13.99 -5.76
N THR A 130 -2.54 -13.90 -6.36
CA THR A 130 -3.86 -13.90 -5.71
C THR A 130 -4.17 -15.21 -4.99
N GLU A 131 -3.51 -16.32 -5.34
CA GLU A 131 -3.62 -17.57 -4.58
C GLU A 131 -3.01 -17.47 -3.17
N TYR A 132 -2.21 -16.43 -2.90
CA TYR A 132 -1.66 -16.13 -1.58
C TYR A 132 -2.48 -15.07 -0.83
N ALA A 133 -3.51 -14.48 -1.45
CA ALA A 133 -4.20 -13.29 -0.92
C ALA A 133 -4.78 -13.50 0.48
N THR A 134 -5.43 -14.63 0.75
CA THR A 134 -5.98 -14.93 2.08
C THR A 134 -4.88 -14.98 3.14
N ALA A 135 -3.84 -15.79 2.93
CA ALA A 135 -2.75 -15.94 3.89
C ALA A 135 -1.97 -14.64 4.11
N MET A 136 -1.75 -13.87 3.05
CA MET A 136 -1.07 -12.57 3.11
C MET A 136 -1.93 -11.51 3.80
N GLY A 137 -3.25 -11.51 3.55
CA GLY A 137 -4.19 -10.62 4.21
C GLY A 137 -4.28 -10.89 5.71
N ASP A 138 -4.40 -12.16 6.11
CA ASP A 138 -4.40 -12.56 7.52
C ASP A 138 -3.07 -12.19 8.21
N ALA A 139 -1.94 -12.43 7.55
CA ALA A 139 -0.61 -12.08 8.07
C ALA A 139 -0.42 -10.56 8.21
N ALA A 140 -0.88 -9.78 7.23
CA ALA A 140 -0.81 -8.31 7.27
C ALA A 140 -1.65 -7.77 8.42
N TRP A 141 -2.88 -8.28 8.60
CA TRP A 141 -3.76 -7.88 9.70
C TRP A 141 -3.15 -8.22 11.06
N ALA A 142 -2.69 -9.46 11.25
CA ALA A 142 -2.03 -9.87 12.49
C ALA A 142 -0.78 -9.02 12.79
N GLY A 143 0.00 -8.68 11.76
CA GLY A 143 1.16 -7.79 11.88
C GLY A 143 0.78 -6.38 12.33
N ILE A 144 -0.33 -5.83 11.83
CA ILE A 144 -0.85 -4.51 12.23
C ILE A 144 -1.23 -4.51 13.70
N LEU A 145 -1.99 -5.53 14.14
CA LEU A 145 -2.37 -5.69 15.55
C LEU A 145 -1.13 -5.79 16.46
N ALA A 146 -0.14 -6.60 16.06
CA ALA A 146 1.10 -6.74 16.83
C ALA A 146 1.91 -5.44 16.90
N ALA A 147 2.02 -4.71 15.78
CA ALA A 147 2.70 -3.42 15.74
C ALA A 147 2.00 -2.38 16.61
N GLY A 148 0.67 -2.32 16.56
CA GLY A 148 -0.14 -1.45 17.41
C GLY A 148 0.10 -1.69 18.91
N ALA A 149 0.03 -2.95 19.33
CA ALA A 149 0.27 -3.32 20.73
C ALA A 149 1.68 -2.93 21.21
N ALA A 150 2.69 -3.05 20.35
CA ALA A 150 4.06 -2.63 20.67
C ALA A 150 4.18 -1.11 20.87
N LEU A 151 3.53 -0.31 20.01
CA LEU A 151 3.55 1.16 20.08
C LEU A 151 2.80 1.69 21.30
N GLU A 152 1.67 1.08 21.66
CA GLU A 152 0.92 1.42 22.87
C GLU A 152 1.73 1.13 24.13
N HIS A 153 2.41 -0.02 24.17
CA HIS A 153 3.31 -0.38 25.27
C HIS A 153 4.45 0.65 25.41
N GLU A 154 5.10 1.06 24.32
CA GLU A 154 6.13 2.11 24.33
C GLU A 154 5.60 3.46 24.82
N SER A 155 4.38 3.84 24.43
CA SER A 155 3.76 5.10 24.88
C SER A 155 3.36 5.07 26.36
N SER A 156 3.11 3.89 26.92
CA SER A 156 2.74 3.69 28.33
C SER A 156 3.94 3.50 29.27
N ALA A 157 5.13 3.22 28.71
CA ALA A 157 6.35 3.04 29.49
C ALA A 157 6.76 4.35 30.17
N PRO A 158 7.16 4.34 31.46
CA PRO A 158 7.64 5.54 32.13
C PRO A 158 8.83 6.10 31.36
N ALA A 159 8.87 7.42 31.18
CA ALA A 159 9.99 8.10 30.53
C ALA A 159 11.32 7.67 31.20
N GLY A 160 12.10 6.84 30.50
CA GLY A 160 13.38 6.37 30.99
C GLY A 160 14.31 7.54 31.31
N PRO A 161 15.23 7.40 32.27
CA PRO A 161 16.11 8.50 32.66
C PRO A 161 17.02 8.89 31.50
N GLY A 162 16.69 10.02 30.85
CA GLY A 162 17.61 10.84 30.05
C GLY A 162 17.99 10.30 28.66
N ARG A 163 17.28 10.74 27.61
CA ARG A 163 17.96 11.06 26.35
C ARG A 163 18.60 12.43 26.53
N ILE A 164 19.89 12.45 26.85
CA ILE A 164 20.72 13.65 26.76
C ILE A 164 20.70 14.09 25.29
N LYS A 165 20.48 15.40 25.09
CA LYS A 165 20.36 16.08 23.79
C LYS A 165 21.53 15.80 22.86
#